data_AF-A0AAX6N1L3-F1
#
_entry.id   AF-A0AAX6N1L3-F1
#
_cell.length_a   1.000
_cell.length_b   1.000
_cell.length_c   1.000
_cell.angle_alpha   90.00
_cell.angle_beta   90.00
_cell.angle_gamma   90.00
#
_symmetry.space_group_name_H-M   'P 1'
#
loop_
_entity.id
_entity.type
_entity.pdbx_description
1 polymer ?
#
loop_
_entity_poly.entity_id
_entity_poly.type
_entity_poly.pdbx_seq_one_letter_code
_entity_poly.pdbx_strand_id
1 'polypeptide(L)'
;MTMKTVDVAKSLGIHPSTVLKWVKMADIELERNESGHCEFTEENVEALRNFQKNRNRQAVVKVVEKEEVVISDERAQDMQKQLDQLFLRLIENEKRTEEKAGEVVTFQILEHRSEIDRLNKVITKLENRVVELESQLKSEDSLKGKKPVPRWRSFLTGIFSY
;
A
#
# COMPACT_ATOMS: atom_id res chain seq x y z
N MET A 1 66.55 -18.72 -0.77
CA MET A 1 66.16 -17.77 -1.84
C MET A 1 65.33 -16.69 -1.16
N THR A 2 65.67 -15.41 -1.31
CA THR A 2 64.92 -14.30 -0.69
C THR A 2 63.98 -13.66 -1.72
N MET A 3 62.77 -13.34 -1.31
CA MET A 3 61.72 -12.78 -2.15
C MET A 3 61.37 -11.36 -1.72
N LYS A 4 61.03 -10.50 -2.68
CA LYS A 4 60.52 -9.16 -2.40
C LYS A 4 59.04 -9.22 -2.03
N THR A 5 58.54 -8.23 -1.28
CA THR A 5 57.13 -8.11 -0.89
C THR A 5 56.15 -8.28 -2.05
N VAL A 6 56.51 -7.77 -3.24
CA VAL A 6 55.66 -7.84 -4.45
C VAL A 6 55.55 -9.27 -4.97
N ASP A 7 56.62 -10.05 -4.89
CA ASP A 7 56.63 -11.44 -5.36
C ASP A 7 55.87 -12.34 -4.39
N VAL A 8 55.98 -12.08 -3.09
CA VAL A 8 55.17 -12.74 -2.05
C VAL A 8 53.69 -12.38 -2.16
N ALA A 9 53.38 -11.12 -2.46
CA ALA A 9 52.02 -10.67 -2.71
C ALA A 9 51.37 -11.42 -3.89
N LYS A 10 52.11 -11.59 -4.99
CA LYS A 10 51.67 -12.37 -6.15
C LYS A 10 51.50 -13.85 -5.82
N SER A 11 52.41 -14.47 -5.05
CA SER A 11 52.33 -15.89 -4.71
C SER A 11 51.17 -16.23 -3.76
N LEU A 12 50.76 -15.28 -2.93
CA LEU A 12 49.63 -15.39 -2.01
C LEU A 12 48.31 -14.83 -2.57
N GLY A 13 48.33 -14.19 -3.75
CA GLY A 13 47.16 -13.60 -4.40
C GLY A 13 46.55 -12.42 -3.64
N ILE A 14 47.37 -11.68 -2.87
CA ILE A 14 46.93 -10.57 -2.02
C ILE A 14 47.69 -9.29 -2.37
N HIS A 15 47.14 -8.13 -1.99
CA HIS A 15 47.81 -6.85 -2.24
C HIS A 15 49.09 -6.70 -1.38
N PRO A 16 50.19 -6.11 -1.88
CA PRO A 16 51.45 -5.97 -1.13
C PRO A 16 51.31 -5.27 0.23
N SER A 17 50.41 -4.28 0.35
CA SER A 17 50.14 -3.64 1.64
C SER A 17 49.47 -4.58 2.65
N THR A 18 48.67 -5.55 2.18
CA THR A 18 48.05 -6.58 3.00
C THR A 18 49.09 -7.59 3.50
N VAL A 19 50.09 -7.91 2.69
CA VAL A 19 51.25 -8.73 3.11
C VAL A 19 51.95 -8.07 4.30
N LEU A 20 52.29 -6.77 4.19
CA LEU A 20 52.95 -6.03 5.27
C LEU A 20 52.08 -5.88 6.52
N LYS A 21 50.75 -5.80 6.37
CA LYS A 21 49.81 -5.79 7.49
C LYS A 21 49.75 -7.15 8.19
N TRP A 22 49.77 -8.25 7.43
CA TRP A 22 49.75 -9.61 7.98
C TRP A 22 51.05 -9.96 8.69
N VAL A 23 52.19 -9.52 8.15
CA VAL A 23 53.48 -9.58 8.83
C VAL A 23 53.40 -9.01 10.25
N LYS A 24 52.87 -7.78 10.38
CA LYS A 24 52.73 -7.11 11.69
C LYS A 24 51.73 -7.81 12.61
N MET A 25 50.73 -8.48 12.04
CA MET A 25 49.64 -9.10 12.78
C MET A 25 49.95 -10.56 13.18
N ALA A 26 50.85 -11.21 12.43
CA ALA A 26 51.38 -12.53 12.71
C ALA A 26 52.73 -12.47 13.46
N ASP A 27 53.20 -11.27 13.79
CA ASP A 27 54.46 -10.98 14.50
C ASP A 27 55.68 -11.69 13.88
N ILE A 28 55.77 -11.67 12.54
CA ILE A 28 56.87 -12.28 11.81
C ILE A 28 58.03 -11.28 11.75
N GLU A 29 59.18 -11.66 12.29
CA GLU A 29 60.40 -10.87 12.20
C GLU A 29 60.91 -10.87 10.74
N LEU A 30 61.03 -9.68 10.15
CA LEU A 30 61.53 -9.51 8.80
C LEU A 30 62.83 -8.73 8.78
N GLU A 31 63.81 -9.33 8.12
CA GLU A 31 65.05 -8.68 7.77
C GLU A 31 64.81 -7.61 6.71
N ARG A 32 65.43 -6.44 6.93
CA ARG A 32 65.47 -5.37 5.94
C ARG A 32 66.85 -5.35 5.33
N ASN A 33 66.92 -5.35 4.01
CA ASN A 33 68.21 -5.23 3.33
C ASN A 33 68.79 -3.82 3.45
N GLU A 34 70.02 -3.66 2.98
CA GLU A 34 70.77 -2.38 3.00
C GLU A 34 70.04 -1.24 2.27
N SER A 35 69.05 -1.55 1.42
CA SER A 35 68.20 -0.59 0.72
C SER A 35 66.87 -0.29 1.44
N GLY A 36 66.63 -0.86 2.62
CA GLY A 36 65.43 -0.64 3.44
C GLY A 36 64.18 -1.39 2.98
N HIS A 37 64.30 -2.31 2.02
CA HIS A 37 63.19 -3.16 1.58
C HIS A 37 63.10 -4.44 2.42
N CYS A 38 61.88 -4.93 2.64
CA CYS A 38 61.64 -6.16 3.40
C CYS A 38 62.02 -7.40 2.55
N GLU A 39 62.86 -8.27 3.09
CA GLU A 39 63.25 -9.54 2.47
C GLU A 39 62.52 -10.70 3.13
N PHE A 40 61.79 -11.46 2.32
CA PHE A 40 61.03 -12.61 2.79
C PHE A 40 61.82 -13.89 2.50
N THR A 41 62.12 -14.64 3.54
CA THR A 41 62.59 -16.03 3.42
C THR A 41 61.41 -16.95 3.10
N GLU A 42 61.68 -18.15 2.59
CA GLU A 42 60.65 -19.15 2.31
C GLU A 42 59.83 -19.49 3.57
N GLU A 43 60.48 -19.55 4.74
CA GLU A 43 59.85 -19.77 6.04
C GLU A 43 58.83 -18.67 6.39
N ASN A 44 59.17 -17.41 6.12
CA ASN A 44 58.26 -16.28 6.34
C ASN A 44 57.04 -16.33 5.41
N VAL A 45 57.23 -16.81 4.16
CA VAL A 45 56.14 -16.99 3.20
C VAL A 45 55.21 -18.14 3.64
N GLU A 46 55.78 -19.22 4.17
CA GLU A 46 55.02 -20.36 4.67
C GLU A 46 54.22 -20.02 5.93
N ALA A 47 54.81 -19.23 6.85
CA ALA A 47 54.11 -18.68 8.01
C ALA A 47 52.92 -17.79 7.59
N LEU A 48 53.09 -16.92 6.59
CA LEU A 48 52.00 -16.10 6.03
C LEU A 48 50.91 -16.96 5.35
N ARG A 49 51.29 -18.03 4.66
CA ARG A 49 50.34 -18.98 4.05
C ARG A 49 49.52 -19.71 5.11
N ASN A 50 50.14 -20.10 6.22
CA ASN A 50 49.45 -20.73 7.35
C ASN A 50 48.52 -19.73 8.05
N PHE A 51 48.95 -18.48 8.22
CA PHE A 51 48.11 -17.39 8.74
C PHE A 51 46.87 -17.17 7.86
N GLN A 52 47.02 -17.17 6.53
CA GLN A 52 45.90 -17.07 5.59
C GLN A 52 44.91 -18.22 5.73
N LYS A 53 45.39 -19.47 5.80
CA LYS A 53 44.55 -20.66 5.99
C LYS A 53 43.78 -20.61 7.31
N ASN A 54 44.45 -20.24 8.40
CA ASN A 54 43.83 -20.15 9.73
C ASN A 54 42.79 -19.04 9.79
N ARG A 55 43.05 -17.89 9.14
CA ARG A 55 42.08 -16.79 9.04
C ARG A 55 40.85 -17.16 8.22
N ASN A 56 41.02 -17.86 7.10
CA ASN A 56 39.89 -18.38 6.33
C ASN A 56 39.10 -19.41 7.15
N ARG A 57 39.78 -20.26 7.93
CA ARG A 57 39.12 -21.21 8.84
C ARG A 57 38.33 -20.49 9.94
N GLN A 58 38.87 -19.43 10.55
CA GLN A 58 38.14 -18.60 11.52
C GLN A 58 36.97 -17.83 10.90
N ALA A 59 37.07 -17.41 9.63
CA ALA A 59 35.94 -16.80 8.92
C ALA A 59 34.81 -17.81 8.66
N VAL A 60 35.15 -19.07 8.37
CA VAL A 60 34.18 -20.16 8.25
C VAL A 60 33.56 -20.52 9.61
N VAL A 61 34.36 -20.57 10.68
CA VAL A 61 33.86 -20.82 12.05
C VAL A 61 32.91 -19.70 12.51
N LYS A 62 33.21 -18.42 12.25
CA LYS A 62 32.30 -17.31 12.57
C LYS A 62 30.97 -17.33 11.80
N VAL A 63 30.90 -18.00 10.65
CA VAL A 63 29.62 -18.17 9.91
C VAL A 63 28.81 -19.34 10.49
N VAL A 64 29.46 -20.33 11.09
CA VAL A 64 28.80 -21.46 11.79
C VAL A 64 28.40 -21.06 13.22
N GLU A 65 29.11 -20.15 13.88
CA GLU A 65 28.78 -19.56 15.18
C GLU A 65 27.75 -18.41 15.09
N LYS A 66 26.97 -18.33 14.01
CA LYS A 66 25.76 -17.51 14.04
C LYS A 66 24.72 -18.27 14.86
N GLU A 67 24.81 -18.07 16.17
CA GLU A 67 23.85 -18.43 17.22
C GLU A 67 22.58 -19.08 16.66
N GLU A 68 22.49 -20.41 16.74
CA GLU A 68 21.18 -21.04 16.91
C GLU A 68 20.61 -20.44 18.18
N VAL A 69 19.84 -19.35 18.03
CA VAL A 69 19.03 -18.79 19.09
C VAL A 69 18.03 -19.89 19.43
N VAL A 70 18.39 -20.71 20.42
CA VAL A 70 17.45 -21.62 21.09
C VAL A 70 16.45 -20.69 21.75
N ILE A 71 15.38 -20.37 21.03
CA ILE A 71 14.23 -19.68 21.58
C ILE A 71 13.75 -20.59 22.72
N SER A 72 13.94 -20.16 23.97
CA SER A 72 13.36 -20.84 25.13
C SER A 72 11.89 -21.13 24.82
N ASP A 73 11.45 -22.36 25.03
CA ASP A 73 10.08 -22.82 24.80
C ASP A 73 9.06 -21.86 25.46
N GLU A 74 9.41 -21.28 26.61
CA GLU A 74 8.61 -20.26 27.30
C GLU A 74 8.43 -18.96 26.48
N ARG A 75 9.47 -18.51 25.79
CA ARG A 75 9.42 -17.30 24.94
C ARG A 75 8.61 -17.55 23.68
N ALA A 76 8.70 -18.75 23.13
CA ALA A 76 7.86 -19.18 22.00
C ALA A 76 6.39 -19.29 22.42
N GLN A 77 6.10 -19.84 23.61
CA GLN A 77 4.76 -19.94 24.16
C GLN A 77 4.15 -18.56 24.48
N ASP A 78 4.93 -17.63 25.03
CA ASP A 78 4.44 -16.28 25.29
C ASP A 78 4.18 -15.50 23.99
N MET A 79 5.03 -15.67 22.98
CA MET A 79 4.75 -15.15 21.64
C MET A 79 3.46 -15.76 21.05
N GLN A 80 3.24 -17.07 21.23
CA GLN A 80 2.03 -17.73 20.76
C GLN A 80 0.77 -17.17 21.45
N LYS A 81 0.80 -17.00 22.78
CA LYS A 81 -0.30 -16.38 23.53
C LYS A 81 -0.60 -14.95 23.06
N GLN A 82 0.44 -14.16 22.77
CA GLN A 82 0.29 -12.83 22.22
C GLN A 82 -0.36 -12.85 20.83
N LEU A 83 0.05 -13.78 19.96
CA LEU A 83 -0.55 -13.97 18.65
C LEU A 83 -2.03 -14.39 18.76
N ASP A 84 -2.35 -15.32 19.65
CA ASP A 84 -3.73 -15.76 19.88
C ASP A 84 -4.59 -14.60 20.39
N GLN A 85 -4.05 -13.77 21.30
CA GLN A 85 -4.75 -12.59 21.78
C GLN A 85 -4.99 -11.55 20.68
N LEU A 86 -4.01 -11.34 19.80
CA LEU A 86 -4.15 -10.45 18.64
C LEU A 86 -5.18 -10.99 17.65
N PHE A 87 -5.20 -12.31 17.42
CA PHE A 87 -6.17 -12.97 16.55
C PHE A 87 -7.60 -12.81 17.06
N LEU A 88 -7.82 -13.00 18.37
CA LEU A 88 -9.13 -12.76 18.98
C LEU A 88 -9.57 -11.29 18.84
N ARG A 89 -8.66 -10.34 19.05
CA ARG A 89 -8.96 -8.91 18.85
C ARG A 89 -9.23 -8.55 17.39
N LEU A 90 -8.60 -9.23 16.44
CA LEU A 90 -8.84 -9.06 15.01
C LEU A 90 -10.27 -9.49 14.66
N ILE A 91 -10.67 -10.70 15.07
CA ILE A 91 -12.02 -11.23 14.85
C ILE A 91 -13.08 -10.31 15.45
N GLU A 92 -12.86 -9.82 16.67
CA GLU A 92 -13.80 -8.91 17.32
C GLU A 92 -13.93 -7.57 16.59
N ASN A 93 -12.83 -7.04 16.06
CA ASN A 93 -12.86 -5.82 15.26
C ASN A 93 -13.53 -6.02 13.89
N GLU A 94 -13.29 -7.17 13.24
CA GLU A 94 -13.93 -7.52 11.98
C GLU A 94 -15.44 -7.59 12.17
N LYS A 95 -15.90 -8.29 13.21
CA LYS A 95 -17.32 -8.35 13.58
C LYS A 95 -17.91 -6.96 13.85
N ARG A 96 -17.26 -6.10 14.65
CA ARG A 96 -17.74 -4.73 14.90
C ARG A 96 -17.81 -3.90 13.61
N THR A 97 -16.86 -4.09 12.71
CA THR A 97 -16.81 -3.37 11.44
C THR A 97 -17.95 -3.83 10.52
N GLU A 98 -18.21 -5.14 10.47
CA GLU A 98 -19.33 -5.73 9.74
C GLU A 98 -20.69 -5.28 10.30
N GLU A 99 -20.85 -5.32 11.63
CA GLU A 99 -22.05 -4.84 12.33
C GLU A 99 -22.29 -3.35 12.05
N LYS A 100 -21.25 -2.52 12.13
CA LYS A 100 -21.34 -1.07 11.87
C LYS A 100 -21.63 -0.77 10.40
N ALA A 101 -21.08 -1.55 9.47
CA ALA A 101 -21.43 -1.45 8.05
C ALA A 101 -22.91 -1.81 7.84
N GLY A 102 -23.41 -2.85 8.51
CA GLY A 102 -24.82 -3.22 8.48
C GLY A 102 -25.74 -2.14 9.07
N GLU A 103 -25.38 -1.57 10.21
CA GLU A 103 -26.17 -0.53 10.88
C GLU A 103 -26.27 0.74 10.02
N VAL A 104 -25.16 1.21 9.45
CA VAL A 104 -25.19 2.39 8.56
C VAL A 104 -26.02 2.13 7.31
N VAL A 105 -25.90 0.95 6.70
CA VAL A 105 -26.67 0.59 5.50
C VAL A 105 -28.17 0.49 5.81
N THR A 106 -28.56 -0.10 6.94
CA THR A 106 -29.97 -0.19 7.32
C THR A 106 -30.58 1.20 7.56
N PHE A 107 -29.85 2.10 8.23
CA PHE A 107 -30.26 3.49 8.40
C PHE A 107 -30.45 4.19 7.05
N GLN A 108 -29.47 4.07 6.14
CA GLN A 108 -29.53 4.68 4.80
C GLN A 108 -30.71 4.15 3.97
N ILE A 109 -31.00 2.86 4.02
CA ILE A 109 -32.16 2.27 3.31
C ILE A 109 -33.47 2.84 3.85
N LEU A 110 -33.61 2.96 5.18
CA LEU A 110 -34.80 3.54 5.80
C LEU A 110 -34.97 5.01 5.42
N GLU A 111 -33.89 5.78 5.45
CA GLU A 111 -33.88 7.18 5.05
C GLU A 111 -34.29 7.33 3.58
N HIS A 112 -33.68 6.56 2.68
CA HIS A 112 -34.01 6.57 1.26
C HIS A 112 -35.47 6.18 0.99
N ARG A 113 -36.01 5.17 1.70
CA ARG A 113 -37.45 4.83 1.60
C ARG A 113 -38.33 6.01 2.03
N SER A 114 -37.98 6.67 3.14
CA SER A 114 -38.72 7.82 3.61
C SER A 114 -38.69 9.00 2.61
N GLU A 115 -37.57 9.19 1.93
CA GLU A 115 -37.40 10.24 0.93
C GLU A 115 -38.20 9.92 -0.35
N ILE A 116 -38.17 8.67 -0.82
CA ILE A 116 -39.02 8.21 -1.92
C ILE A 116 -40.50 8.43 -1.59
N ASP A 117 -40.95 8.12 -0.37
CA ASP A 117 -42.33 8.35 0.05
C ASP A 117 -42.71 9.84 0.07
N ARG A 118 -41.79 10.72 0.48
CA ARG A 118 -42.00 12.17 0.40
C ARG A 118 -42.09 12.65 -1.04
N LEU A 119 -41.18 12.21 -1.89
CA LEU A 119 -41.17 12.56 -3.32
C LEU A 119 -42.47 12.09 -3.99
N ASN A 120 -42.93 10.88 -3.71
CA ASN A 120 -44.21 10.37 -4.20
C ASN A 120 -45.38 11.26 -3.77
N LYS A 121 -45.43 11.69 -2.50
CA LYS A 121 -46.47 12.63 -2.02
C LYS A 121 -46.42 13.97 -2.75
N VAL A 122 -45.23 14.49 -3.02
CA VAL A 122 -45.06 15.74 -3.77
C VAL A 122 -45.53 15.56 -5.22
N ILE A 123 -45.16 14.45 -5.87
CA ILE A 123 -45.61 14.11 -7.22
C ILE A 123 -47.14 14.02 -7.26
N THR A 124 -47.77 13.28 -6.35
CA THR A 124 -49.24 13.18 -6.30
C THR A 124 -49.90 14.54 -6.09
N LYS A 125 -49.30 15.42 -5.27
CA LYS A 125 -49.81 16.79 -5.07
C LYS A 125 -49.70 17.62 -6.36
N LEU A 126 -48.61 17.50 -7.09
CA LEU A 126 -48.40 18.18 -8.37
C LEU A 126 -49.36 17.65 -9.43
N GLU A 127 -49.53 16.33 -9.54
CA GLU A 127 -50.50 15.68 -10.43
C GLU A 127 -51.92 16.19 -10.17
N ASN A 128 -52.35 16.22 -8.91
CA ASN A 128 -53.67 16.75 -8.54
C ASN A 128 -53.82 18.22 -8.92
N ARG A 129 -52.76 19.03 -8.75
CA ARG A 129 -52.79 20.45 -9.11
C ARG A 129 -52.87 20.66 -10.62
N VAL A 130 -52.19 19.82 -11.41
CA VAL A 130 -52.28 19.83 -12.87
C VAL A 130 -53.70 19.48 -13.31
N VAL A 131 -54.30 18.43 -12.76
CA VAL A 131 -55.69 18.03 -13.07
C VAL A 131 -56.68 19.14 -12.72
N GLU A 132 -56.50 19.82 -11.58
CA GLU A 132 -57.34 20.95 -11.18
C GLU A 132 -57.23 22.12 -12.17
N LEU A 133 -56.01 22.47 -12.58
CA LEU A 133 -55.77 23.55 -13.56
C LEU A 133 -56.34 23.20 -14.94
N GLU A 134 -56.17 21.96 -15.40
CA GLU A 134 -56.75 21.50 -16.68
C GLU A 134 -58.29 21.54 -16.65
N SER A 135 -58.91 21.17 -15.53
CA SER A 135 -60.35 21.27 -15.32
C SER A 135 -60.85 22.71 -15.36
N GLN A 136 -60.15 23.62 -14.65
CA GLN A 136 -60.45 25.05 -14.68
C GLN A 136 -60.34 25.61 -16.10
N LEU A 137 -59.29 25.27 -16.84
CA LEU A 137 -59.10 25.71 -18.23
C LEU A 137 -60.25 25.23 -19.13
N LYS A 138 -60.64 23.96 -19.03
CA LYS A 138 -61.80 23.40 -19.77
C LYS A 138 -63.11 24.14 -19.45
N SER A 139 -63.32 24.48 -18.18
CA SER A 139 -64.51 25.21 -17.73
C SER A 139 -64.53 26.64 -18.28
N GLU A 140 -63.41 27.37 -18.27
CA GLU A 140 -63.32 28.72 -18.83
C GLU A 140 -63.50 28.75 -20.34
N ASP A 141 -62.96 27.75 -21.06
CA ASP A 141 -63.11 27.66 -22.51
C ASP A 141 -64.57 27.36 -22.91
N SER A 142 -65.26 26.54 -22.10
CA SER A 142 -66.70 26.30 -22.25
C SER A 142 -67.56 27.56 -22.01
N LEU A 143 -67.10 28.49 -21.16
CA LEU A 143 -67.77 29.76 -20.88
C LEU A 143 -67.50 30.84 -21.95
N LYS A 144 -66.37 30.77 -22.67
CA LYS A 144 -66.04 31.67 -23.78
C LYS A 144 -66.66 31.25 -25.13
N GLY A 145 -67.09 29.99 -25.26
CA GLY A 145 -67.49 29.38 -26.53
C GLY A 145 -68.86 29.71 -27.14
N LYS A 146 -69.75 30.49 -26.51
CA LYS A 146 -71.05 30.84 -27.12
C LYS A 146 -71.55 32.24 -26.75
N LYS A 147 -70.94 33.29 -27.31
CA LYS A 147 -71.64 34.58 -27.43
C LYS A 147 -72.44 34.55 -28.74
N PRO A 148 -73.79 34.64 -28.71
CA PRO A 148 -74.57 34.64 -29.94
C PRO A 148 -74.15 35.84 -30.78
N VAL A 149 -73.78 35.60 -32.04
CA VAL A 149 -73.48 36.68 -32.98
C VAL A 149 -74.70 37.62 -33.07
N PRO A 150 -74.52 38.95 -32.90
CA PRO A 150 -75.64 39.89 -32.94
C PRO A 150 -76.36 39.80 -34.29
N ARG A 151 -77.68 39.63 -34.25
CA ARG A 151 -78.53 39.38 -35.44
C ARG A 151 -78.26 40.34 -36.62
N TRP A 152 -77.90 41.58 -36.34
CA TRP A 152 -77.61 42.58 -37.39
C TRP A 152 -76.44 42.20 -38.30
N ARG A 153 -75.46 41.44 -37.81
CA ARG A 153 -74.35 40.92 -38.65
C ARG A 153 -74.83 39.91 -39.69
N SER A 154 -75.83 39.08 -39.36
CA SER A 154 -76.44 38.12 -40.29
C SER A 154 -77.32 38.79 -41.35
N PHE A 155 -77.85 39.98 -41.07
CA PHE A 155 -78.60 40.77 -42.06
C PHE A 155 -77.68 41.44 -43.09
N LEU A 156 -76.50 41.92 -42.69
CA LEU A 156 -75.56 42.57 -43.60
C LEU A 156 -74.89 41.59 -44.58
N THR A 157 -74.69 40.33 -44.18
CA THR A 157 -74.13 39.29 -45.07
C THR A 157 -75.04 38.91 -46.24
N GLY A 158 -76.35 39.20 -46.15
CA GLY A 158 -77.29 38.99 -47.26
C GLY A 158 -77.35 40.15 -48.27
N ILE A 159 -76.85 41.34 -47.92
CA ILE A 159 -76.90 42.53 -48.78
C ILE A 159 -75.64 42.65 -49.66
N PHE A 160 -74.52 42.05 -49.24
CA PHE A 160 -73.25 42.07 -49.99
C PHE A 160 -72.98 40.78 -50.79
N SER A 161 -73.95 39.87 -50.87
CA SER A 161 -73.89 38.68 -51.72
C SER A 161 -74.57 38.99 -53.06
N TYR A 162 -73.82 39.55 -54.01
CA TYR A 162 -74.20 39.67 -55.42
C TYR A 162 -73.08 39.10 -56.30
#